data_AF-A0A8I6SNL5-F1
#
_entry.id   AF-A0A8I6SNL5-F1
#
_cell.length_a   1.000
_cell.length_b   1.000
_cell.length_c   1.000
_cell.angle_alpha   90.00
_cell.angle_beta   90.00
_cell.angle_gamma   90.00
#
_symmetry.space_group_name_H-M   'P 1'
#
loop_
_entity.id
_entity.type
_entity.pdbx_description
1 polymer ?
#
loop_
_entity_poly.entity_id
_entity_poly.type
_entity_poly.pdbx_seq_one_letter_code
_entity_poly.pdbx_strand_id
1 'polypeptide(L)'
;MASNRTKVHNPWIDAFSDPKADLQTFSTCMALSDLNADNDYKLILGDFGNGIQVKLKVYKGTSLNVELPLLTQPVAIVCLYTDRTDPRIPGIAVATGSNVLVYRNCRPYFKFTLPPQEGSSLEADVWSEISNADQLIQVLKDLSLELGFTNLSSPSQNVLLMDPSLRDEFISSNTHFMIKKQMVITCVTTLRKYADNDRDVSCVLLATESAQLFVMDPETFTLVNEFKLPDVCCNIAAYGVYLVEYCVLMSFRNGSLFALRGNSLRYITQLFSLPVSINLFTNKIVTANMDSSLSCYNMKGRKYWAVKLPDNPLYMTDILLSSFALHLIAVALSKGNIYFYNDSTLVHVLTTLEPIYSMIFGKYGQEEHALISISSSGALDIRLLKRTAQFSNDYASYIQHNAGIRPHDIKFLVPKKSKLFLEQSLRERQKCREMHTWFHHSWTSLKVLTSESYISALHNASVTHNESLKMIVEVVGLGPRMKIRMILQNMSPNIVPVDLKVTFIYEPKLYVLHNPILYVPMLVRGTKYFLETFVTCQMPVVGLIRVLVVSSAVLLSTTVNMPDSAGILE
;
A
#
# COMPACT_ATOMS: atom_id res chain seq x y z
N MET A 1 26.05 -41.80 -17.74
CA MET A 1 25.89 -40.42 -18.27
C MET A 1 25.56 -39.52 -17.10
N ALA A 2 26.54 -38.73 -16.67
CA ALA A 2 26.45 -37.91 -15.46
C ALA A 2 25.41 -36.80 -15.65
N SER A 3 24.45 -36.71 -14.74
CA SER A 3 23.53 -35.58 -14.62
C SER A 3 24.32 -34.34 -14.22
N ASN A 4 24.58 -33.43 -15.16
CA ASN A 4 25.05 -32.08 -14.87
C ASN A 4 23.96 -31.36 -14.05
N ARG A 5 24.04 -31.48 -12.72
CA ARG A 5 23.38 -30.53 -11.82
C ARG A 5 24.08 -29.19 -12.03
N THR A 6 23.46 -28.29 -12.79
CA THR A 6 23.85 -26.88 -12.85
C THR A 6 23.75 -26.30 -11.44
N LYS A 7 24.88 -26.26 -10.72
CA LYS A 7 24.98 -25.49 -9.48
C LYS A 7 24.72 -24.03 -9.86
N VAL A 8 23.62 -23.45 -9.39
CA VAL A 8 23.35 -22.03 -9.52
C VAL A 8 24.46 -21.31 -8.74
N HIS A 9 25.41 -20.77 -9.47
CA HIS A 9 26.49 -19.99 -8.88
C HIS A 9 25.92 -18.62 -8.52
N ASN A 10 26.01 -18.19 -7.25
CA ASN A 10 25.58 -16.86 -6.86
C ASN A 10 26.36 -15.82 -7.71
N PRO A 11 25.68 -15.04 -8.58
CA PRO A 11 26.34 -14.08 -9.45
C PRO A 11 26.81 -12.83 -8.68
N TRP A 12 26.32 -12.63 -7.46
CA TRP A 12 26.64 -11.49 -6.62
C TRP A 12 27.76 -11.80 -5.62
N ILE A 13 28.50 -10.76 -5.26
CA ILE A 13 29.45 -10.71 -4.15
C ILE A 13 28.91 -9.68 -3.17
N ASP A 14 28.67 -10.08 -1.93
CA ASP A 14 28.31 -9.15 -0.86
C ASP A 14 29.59 -8.42 -0.44
N ALA A 15 29.73 -7.17 -0.87
CA ALA A 15 30.96 -6.40 -0.68
C ALA A 15 30.95 -5.65 0.66
N PHE A 16 29.81 -5.07 1.02
CA PHE A 16 29.64 -4.33 2.27
C PHE A 16 28.18 -4.33 2.71
N SER A 17 27.95 -4.39 4.02
CA SER A 17 26.62 -4.26 4.64
C SER A 17 26.80 -3.53 5.97
N ASP A 18 26.14 -2.38 6.12
CA ASP A 18 26.10 -1.61 7.34
C ASP A 18 24.66 -1.48 7.87
N PRO A 19 24.27 -2.34 8.85
CA PRO A 19 22.96 -2.29 9.46
C PRO A 19 22.75 -1.09 10.39
N LYS A 20 23.79 -0.31 10.71
CA LYS A 20 23.71 0.84 11.63
C LYS A 20 23.72 2.19 10.91
N ALA A 21 23.64 2.18 9.58
CA ALA A 21 23.71 3.40 8.76
C ALA A 21 22.48 4.33 8.95
N ASP A 22 21.33 3.78 9.35
CA ASP A 22 20.06 4.48 9.63
C ASP A 22 19.68 5.48 8.52
N LEU A 23 19.69 5.01 7.27
CA LEU A 23 19.42 5.82 6.08
C LEU A 23 17.96 5.73 5.66
N GLN A 24 17.31 6.87 5.44
CA GLN A 24 15.97 6.93 4.85
C GLN A 24 15.99 7.73 3.55
N THR A 25 15.86 7.06 2.41
CA THR A 25 15.87 7.72 1.09
C THR A 25 15.04 6.94 0.08
N PHE A 26 14.53 7.65 -0.93
CA PHE A 26 13.98 7.06 -2.15
C PHE A 26 15.08 6.88 -3.21
N SER A 27 14.87 5.98 -4.16
CA SER A 27 15.82 5.74 -5.25
C SER A 27 16.01 6.97 -6.16
N THR A 28 14.99 7.83 -6.30
CA THR A 28 15.12 9.10 -7.03
C THR A 28 16.07 10.10 -6.36
N CYS A 29 16.31 9.92 -5.06
CA CYS A 29 17.24 10.70 -4.25
C CYS A 29 18.60 10.01 -4.11
N MET A 30 18.90 9.02 -4.95
CA MET A 30 20.22 8.37 -5.02
C MET A 30 20.86 8.65 -6.38
N ALA A 31 22.16 8.94 -6.38
CA ALA A 31 22.93 9.11 -7.60
C ALA A 31 24.35 8.54 -7.44
N LEU A 32 24.93 8.10 -8.54
CA LEU A 32 26.31 7.62 -8.63
C LEU A 32 27.08 8.53 -9.58
N SER A 33 28.18 9.11 -9.09
CA SER A 33 28.99 10.01 -9.91
C SER A 33 30.42 10.15 -9.41
N ASP A 34 31.32 10.45 -10.33
CA ASP A 34 32.73 10.73 -10.06
C ASP A 34 32.92 12.22 -9.76
N LEU A 35 32.73 12.61 -8.49
CA LEU A 35 32.81 14.01 -8.05
C LEU A 35 34.21 14.61 -8.09
N ASN A 36 35.26 13.81 -8.26
CA ASN A 36 36.65 14.28 -8.22
C ASN A 36 37.39 14.09 -9.55
N ALA A 37 36.73 13.52 -10.56
CA ALA A 37 37.32 13.12 -11.83
C ALA A 37 38.49 12.13 -11.68
N ASP A 38 38.50 11.33 -10.61
CA ASP A 38 39.55 10.37 -10.27
C ASP A 38 39.18 8.92 -10.63
N ASN A 39 38.08 8.72 -11.38
CA ASN A 39 37.45 7.42 -11.64
C ASN A 39 37.03 6.67 -10.36
N ASP A 40 36.91 7.36 -9.22
CA ASP A 40 36.37 6.80 -7.98
C ASP A 40 34.94 7.31 -7.78
N TYR A 41 33.98 6.52 -8.29
CA TYR A 41 32.56 6.87 -8.25
C TYR A 41 32.03 6.83 -6.82
N LYS A 42 31.36 7.91 -6.43
CA LYS A 42 30.83 8.12 -5.08
C LYS A 42 29.32 7.97 -5.10
N LEU A 43 28.77 7.49 -3.99
CA LEU A 43 27.34 7.36 -3.78
C LEU A 43 26.86 8.64 -3.10
N ILE A 44 25.87 9.27 -3.72
CA ILE A 44 25.25 10.49 -3.22
C ILE A 44 23.81 10.14 -2.88
N LEU A 45 23.38 10.45 -1.66
CA LEU A 45 22.03 10.20 -1.22
C LEU A 45 21.48 11.34 -0.38
N GLY A 46 20.18 11.60 -0.54
CA GLY A 46 19.42 12.54 0.26
C GLY A 46 18.74 11.80 1.41
N ASP A 47 19.31 11.89 2.59
CA ASP A 47 18.76 11.28 3.79
C ASP A 47 17.66 12.15 4.39
N PHE A 48 16.46 11.61 4.52
CA PHE A 48 15.32 12.25 5.16
C PHE A 48 15.42 12.23 6.69
N GLY A 49 16.21 11.31 7.25
CA GLY A 49 16.31 11.08 8.69
C GLY A 49 14.94 10.87 9.34
N ASN A 50 14.79 11.29 10.61
CA ASN A 50 13.50 11.28 11.32
C ASN A 50 12.55 12.43 10.91
N GLY A 51 12.71 13.00 9.71
CA GLY A 51 11.87 14.08 9.18
C GLY A 51 12.20 15.50 9.66
N ILE A 52 13.11 15.67 10.62
CA ILE A 52 13.49 16.98 11.19
C ILE A 52 14.79 17.53 10.59
N GLN A 53 15.76 16.66 10.32
CA GLN A 53 17.06 17.05 9.76
C GLN A 53 17.32 16.27 8.48
N VAL A 54 17.02 16.90 7.36
CA VAL A 54 17.30 16.36 6.03
C VAL A 54 18.75 16.67 5.68
N LYS A 55 19.49 15.68 5.20
CA LYS A 55 20.93 15.81 4.94
C LYS A 55 21.32 15.16 3.62
N LEU A 56 22.23 15.80 2.90
CA LEU A 56 22.91 15.22 1.74
C LEU A 56 24.17 14.48 2.23
N LYS A 57 24.20 13.17 2.05
CA LYS A 57 25.31 12.29 2.44
C LYS A 57 26.05 11.81 1.19
N VAL A 58 27.37 11.85 1.22
CA VAL A 58 28.25 11.34 0.15
C VAL A 58 29.15 10.26 0.73
N TYR A 59 29.03 9.05 0.20
CA TYR A 59 29.83 7.89 0.58
C TYR A 59 30.98 7.67 -0.41
N LYS A 60 32.16 7.33 0.13
CA LYS A 60 33.36 6.95 -0.61
C LYS A 60 33.81 5.57 -0.13
N GLY A 61 33.70 4.56 -0.99
CA GLY A 61 34.00 3.17 -0.62
C GLY A 61 33.01 2.62 0.42
N THR A 62 33.43 2.51 1.67
CA THR A 62 32.56 2.02 2.76
C THR A 62 32.32 3.06 3.85
N SER A 63 32.93 4.24 3.75
CA SER A 63 32.80 5.30 4.74
C SER A 63 32.00 6.49 4.22
N LEU A 64 31.35 7.17 5.15
CA LEU A 64 30.73 8.47 4.90
C LEU A 64 31.84 9.53 4.78
N ASN A 65 31.88 10.23 3.65
CA ASN A 65 32.90 11.24 3.35
C ASN A 65 32.40 12.65 3.71
N VAL A 66 31.19 13.00 3.28
CA VAL A 66 30.62 14.34 3.47
C VAL A 66 29.16 14.25 3.90
N GLU A 67 28.78 15.12 4.82
CA GLU A 67 27.40 15.32 5.27
C GLU A 67 27.08 16.83 5.22
N LEU A 68 26.02 17.20 4.49
CA LEU A 68 25.60 18.59 4.32
C LEU A 68 24.12 18.74 4.71
N PRO A 69 23.73 19.75 5.51
CA PRO A 69 22.34 19.99 5.82
C PRO A 69 21.58 20.47 4.57
N LEU A 70 20.40 19.91 4.34
CA LEU A 70 19.44 20.37 3.33
C LEU A 70 18.32 21.15 4.01
N LEU A 71 17.79 22.16 3.32
CA LEU A 71 16.74 23.04 3.86
C LEU A 71 15.39 22.34 3.95
N THR A 72 15.07 21.51 2.97
CA THR A 72 13.79 20.79 2.84
C THR A 72 14.04 19.43 2.22
N GLN A 73 13.02 18.57 2.26
CA GLN A 73 13.08 17.22 1.70
C GLN A 73 13.42 17.25 0.19
N PRO A 74 14.47 16.55 -0.27
CA PRO A 74 14.77 16.46 -1.68
C PRO A 74 13.74 15.55 -2.37
N VAL A 75 13.37 15.95 -3.58
CA VAL A 75 12.47 15.19 -4.46
C VAL A 75 13.27 14.22 -5.31
N ALA A 76 14.40 14.70 -5.82
CA ALA A 76 15.33 13.93 -6.62
C ALA A 76 16.75 14.54 -6.54
N ILE A 77 17.75 13.69 -6.73
CA ILE A 77 19.16 14.08 -6.80
C ILE A 77 19.71 13.56 -8.13
N VAL A 78 20.32 14.46 -8.91
CA VAL A 78 20.92 14.09 -10.18
C VAL A 78 22.30 14.71 -10.29
N CYS A 79 23.24 13.99 -10.90
CA CYS A 79 24.58 14.48 -11.17
C CYS A 79 24.64 14.97 -12.61
N LEU A 80 25.15 16.18 -12.81
CA LEU A 80 25.19 16.84 -14.11
C LEU A 80 26.55 17.44 -14.40
N TYR A 81 26.99 17.35 -15.65
CA TYR A 81 28.13 18.11 -16.14
C TYR A 81 27.63 19.47 -16.60
N THR A 82 28.23 20.50 -16.04
CA THR A 82 27.87 21.89 -16.29
C THR A 82 28.58 22.45 -17.51
N ASP A 83 29.86 22.12 -17.67
CA ASP A 83 30.72 22.69 -18.69
C ASP A 83 31.55 21.58 -19.37
N ARG A 84 32.06 21.87 -20.57
CA ARG A 84 32.97 20.97 -21.32
C ARG A 84 34.45 21.19 -21.00
N THR A 85 34.78 22.04 -20.04
CA THR A 85 36.16 22.36 -19.63
C THR A 85 36.81 21.19 -18.93
N ASP A 86 38.02 20.82 -19.34
CA ASP A 86 38.79 19.75 -18.69
C ASP A 86 39.59 20.31 -17.49
N PRO A 87 39.63 19.62 -16.33
CA PRO A 87 38.95 18.36 -16.02
C PRO A 87 37.44 18.55 -15.80
N ARG A 88 36.63 17.66 -16.40
CA ARG A 88 35.18 17.68 -16.27
C ARG A 88 34.75 17.11 -14.93
N ILE A 89 34.33 17.99 -14.03
CA ILE A 89 33.84 17.63 -12.71
C ILE A 89 32.31 17.77 -12.71
N PRO A 90 31.55 16.71 -12.40
CA PRO A 90 30.11 16.78 -12.30
C PRO A 90 29.70 17.57 -11.04
N GLY A 91 28.66 18.37 -11.18
CA GLY A 91 27.93 18.97 -10.07
C GLY A 91 26.78 18.08 -9.60
N ILE A 92 26.43 18.17 -8.33
CA ILE A 92 25.26 17.52 -7.74
C ILE A 92 24.11 18.53 -7.79
N ALA A 93 23.03 18.21 -8.48
CA ALA A 93 21.80 18.99 -8.44
C ALA A 93 20.78 18.30 -7.55
N VAL A 94 20.32 19.02 -6.53
CA VAL A 94 19.32 18.59 -5.55
C VAL A 94 18.05 19.41 -5.77
N ALA A 95 16.96 18.76 -6.15
CA ALA A 95 15.67 19.42 -6.30
C ALA A 95 14.89 19.42 -4.99
N THR A 96 14.51 20.62 -4.52
CA THR A 96 13.87 20.86 -3.22
C THR A 96 12.75 21.90 -3.35
N GLY A 97 11.50 21.48 -3.19
CA GLY A 97 10.35 22.37 -3.38
C GLY A 97 10.35 23.03 -4.76
N SER A 98 10.49 24.36 -4.80
CA SER A 98 10.61 25.18 -6.03
C SER A 98 12.04 25.40 -6.52
N ASN A 99 13.04 24.91 -5.78
CA ASN A 99 14.45 25.23 -5.97
C ASN A 99 15.25 24.04 -6.49
N VAL A 100 16.25 24.33 -7.32
CA VAL A 100 17.32 23.39 -7.68
C VAL A 100 18.62 23.93 -7.10
N LEU A 101 19.16 23.20 -6.13
CA LEU A 101 20.42 23.52 -5.46
C LEU A 101 21.54 22.76 -6.14
N VAL A 102 22.51 23.48 -6.69
CA VAL A 102 23.66 22.89 -7.38
C VAL A 102 24.88 22.98 -6.48
N TYR A 103 25.50 21.84 -6.21
CA TYR A 103 26.73 21.71 -5.45
C TYR A 103 27.87 21.31 -6.38
N ARG A 104 28.98 22.03 -6.36
CA ARG A 104 30.22 21.63 -7.04
C ARG A 104 31.26 21.26 -5.98
N ASN A 105 31.88 20.09 -6.10
CA ASN A 105 32.84 19.57 -5.12
C ASN A 105 32.31 19.62 -3.66
N CYS A 106 31.07 19.19 -3.47
CA CYS A 106 30.36 19.21 -2.17
C CYS A 106 30.24 20.60 -1.51
N ARG A 107 30.31 21.68 -2.28
CA ARG A 107 30.06 23.05 -1.82
C ARG A 107 28.88 23.67 -2.56
N PRO A 108 27.97 24.40 -1.89
CA PRO A 108 26.91 25.14 -2.56
C PRO A 108 27.50 26.07 -3.61
N TYR A 109 27.07 25.92 -4.86
CA TYR A 109 27.57 26.69 -5.99
C TYR A 109 26.51 27.64 -6.55
N PHE A 110 25.30 27.12 -6.79
CA PHE A 110 24.22 27.89 -7.39
C PHE A 110 22.87 27.46 -6.83
N LYS A 111 21.93 28.40 -6.74
CA LYS A 111 20.53 28.16 -6.40
C LYS A 111 19.67 28.69 -7.52
N PHE A 112 18.99 27.80 -8.23
CA PHE A 112 17.94 28.16 -9.16
C PHE A 112 16.58 28.08 -8.46
N THR A 113 15.71 29.04 -8.73
CA THR A 113 14.31 29.03 -8.24
C THR A 113 13.39 29.13 -9.45
N LEU A 114 12.44 28.21 -9.57
CA LEU A 114 11.44 28.27 -10.63
C LEU A 114 10.61 29.56 -10.52
N PRO A 115 10.33 30.25 -11.65
CA PRO A 115 9.49 31.43 -11.61
C PRO A 115 8.09 31.05 -11.11
N PRO A 116 7.51 31.80 -10.17
CA PRO A 116 6.14 31.54 -9.72
C PRO A 116 5.17 31.78 -10.87
N GLN A 117 4.11 30.97 -10.93
CA GLN A 117 3.04 31.14 -11.90
C GLN A 117 2.08 32.22 -11.40
N GLU A 118 1.56 33.03 -12.32
CA GLU A 118 0.46 33.93 -11.99
C GLU A 118 -0.79 33.11 -11.61
N GLY A 119 -1.47 33.54 -10.54
CA GLY A 119 -2.71 32.90 -10.07
C GLY A 119 -3.86 33.04 -11.07
N SER A 120 -5.01 32.47 -10.73
CA SER A 120 -6.23 32.66 -11.53
C SER A 120 -6.63 34.15 -11.52
N SER A 121 -7.00 34.69 -12.68
CA SER A 121 -7.50 36.06 -12.80
C SER A 121 -8.75 36.27 -11.93
N LEU A 122 -9.64 35.28 -11.90
CA LEU A 122 -10.84 35.28 -11.05
C LEU A 122 -10.51 35.40 -9.55
N GLU A 123 -9.40 34.79 -9.12
CA GLU A 123 -8.96 34.87 -7.73
C GLU A 123 -8.43 36.28 -7.42
N ALA A 124 -7.65 36.85 -8.34
CA ALA A 124 -7.14 38.21 -8.21
C ALA A 124 -8.26 39.24 -8.15
N ASP A 125 -9.31 39.06 -8.96
CA ASP A 125 -10.49 39.92 -8.96
C ASP A 125 -11.22 39.84 -7.60
N VAL A 126 -11.45 38.63 -7.07
CA VAL A 126 -12.09 38.42 -5.76
C VAL A 126 -11.33 39.08 -4.61
N TRP A 127 -10.00 38.97 -4.61
CA TRP A 127 -9.15 39.64 -3.61
C TRP A 127 -9.12 41.16 -3.76
N SER A 128 -9.36 41.68 -4.97
CA SER A 128 -9.41 43.13 -5.22
C SER A 128 -10.77 43.76 -4.90
N GLU A 129 -11.86 43.01 -5.09
CA GLU A 129 -13.23 43.53 -4.99
C GLU A 129 -13.85 43.36 -3.60
N ILE A 130 -13.49 42.31 -2.85
CA ILE A 130 -14.20 41.94 -1.63
C ILE A 130 -13.39 42.29 -0.38
N SER A 131 -13.82 43.31 0.35
CA SER A 131 -13.21 43.72 1.63
C SER A 131 -13.80 42.97 2.84
N ASN A 132 -14.97 42.34 2.70
CA ASN A 132 -15.67 41.66 3.78
C ASN A 132 -15.24 40.19 3.88
N ALA A 133 -14.71 39.78 5.03
CA ALA A 133 -14.08 38.47 5.22
C ALA A 133 -15.06 37.30 4.99
N ASP A 134 -16.28 37.37 5.52
CA ASP A 134 -17.24 36.27 5.40
C ASP A 134 -17.71 36.04 3.95
N GLN A 135 -17.87 37.13 3.19
CA GLN A 135 -18.24 37.08 1.78
C GLN A 135 -17.07 36.56 0.92
N LEU A 136 -15.85 37.04 1.18
CA LEU A 136 -14.65 36.57 0.51
C LEU A 136 -14.44 35.07 0.72
N ILE A 137 -14.70 34.56 1.94
CA ILE A 137 -14.59 33.13 2.24
C ILE A 137 -15.63 32.30 1.51
N GLN A 138 -16.89 32.76 1.43
CA GLN A 138 -17.92 32.04 0.67
C GLN A 138 -17.56 31.95 -0.80
N VAL A 139 -17.15 33.06 -1.41
CA VAL A 139 -16.72 33.09 -2.82
C VAL A 139 -15.47 32.25 -3.05
N LEU A 140 -14.48 32.30 -2.14
CA LEU A 140 -13.30 31.43 -2.22
C LEU A 140 -13.64 29.95 -2.03
N LYS A 141 -14.63 29.61 -1.21
CA LYS A 141 -15.12 28.23 -1.07
C LYS A 141 -15.77 27.76 -2.36
N ASP A 142 -16.60 28.58 -2.99
CA ASP A 142 -17.24 28.25 -4.26
C ASP A 142 -16.17 28.10 -5.37
N LEU A 143 -15.21 29.02 -5.44
CA LEU A 143 -14.05 28.90 -6.34
C LEU A 143 -13.20 27.66 -6.04
N SER A 144 -13.06 27.26 -4.77
CA SER A 144 -12.34 26.04 -4.40
C SER A 144 -13.03 24.76 -4.90
N LEU A 145 -14.36 24.78 -5.02
CA LEU A 145 -15.13 23.67 -5.57
C LEU A 145 -15.02 23.62 -7.09
N GLU A 146 -14.97 24.77 -7.77
CA GLU A 146 -14.85 24.84 -9.23
C GLU A 146 -13.43 24.58 -9.75
N LEU A 147 -12.41 25.24 -9.18
CA LEU A 147 -11.01 25.16 -9.62
C LEU A 147 -10.23 24.04 -8.93
N GLY A 148 -10.74 23.55 -7.79
CA GLY A 148 -10.05 22.64 -6.89
C GLY A 148 -9.14 23.38 -5.90
N PHE A 149 -9.18 22.96 -4.64
CA PHE A 149 -8.45 23.59 -3.53
C PHE A 149 -6.95 23.78 -3.81
N THR A 150 -6.29 22.80 -4.44
CA THR A 150 -4.85 22.81 -4.74
C THR A 150 -4.45 23.81 -5.83
N ASN A 151 -5.41 24.27 -6.64
CA ASN A 151 -5.15 25.23 -7.71
C ASN A 151 -5.23 26.69 -7.25
N LEU A 152 -5.80 26.95 -6.08
CA LEU A 152 -5.80 28.26 -5.44
C LEU A 152 -4.41 28.67 -4.98
N SER A 153 -4.21 29.98 -4.76
CA SER A 153 -2.97 30.50 -4.20
C SER A 153 -2.80 30.15 -2.72
N SER A 154 -1.55 30.20 -2.24
CA SER A 154 -1.23 29.94 -0.83
C SER A 154 -1.98 30.85 0.14
N PRO A 155 -2.13 32.18 -0.10
CA PRO A 155 -2.97 33.03 0.73
C PRO A 155 -4.43 32.55 0.82
N SER A 156 -5.07 32.21 -0.30
CA SER A 156 -6.45 31.73 -0.31
C SER A 156 -6.62 30.40 0.41
N GLN A 157 -5.70 29.46 0.20
CA GLN A 157 -5.70 28.18 0.93
C GLN A 157 -5.54 28.40 2.45
N ASN A 158 -4.64 29.31 2.84
CA ASN A 158 -4.43 29.63 4.25
C ASN A 158 -5.68 30.26 4.87
N VAL A 159 -6.34 31.23 4.20
CA VAL A 159 -7.58 31.86 4.71
C VAL A 159 -8.69 30.84 4.93
N LEU A 160 -8.84 29.88 3.99
CA LEU A 160 -9.83 28.81 4.10
C LEU A 160 -9.55 27.86 5.27
N LEU A 161 -8.28 27.63 5.60
CA LEU A 161 -7.84 26.74 6.67
C LEU A 161 -7.72 27.42 8.05
N MET A 162 -7.55 28.73 8.10
CA MET A 162 -7.37 29.50 9.34
C MET A 162 -8.66 29.59 10.16
N ASP A 163 -8.52 29.72 11.48
CA ASP A 163 -9.64 29.93 12.39
C ASP A 163 -10.31 31.31 12.19
N PRO A 164 -11.64 31.41 12.35
CA PRO A 164 -12.40 32.64 12.06
C PRO A 164 -11.86 33.91 12.73
N SER A 165 -11.29 33.80 13.94
CA SER A 165 -10.78 34.94 14.71
C SER A 165 -9.53 35.58 14.13
N LEU A 166 -8.74 34.86 13.33
CA LEU A 166 -7.47 35.34 12.77
C LEU A 166 -7.60 35.81 11.30
N ARG A 167 -8.78 35.61 10.69
CA ARG A 167 -8.98 35.86 9.25
C ARG A 167 -8.97 37.35 8.92
N ASP A 168 -9.59 38.19 9.74
CA ASP A 168 -9.68 39.63 9.47
C ASP A 168 -8.30 40.31 9.48
N GLU A 169 -7.45 39.93 10.45
CA GLU A 169 -6.07 40.40 10.54
C GLU A 169 -5.24 39.90 9.34
N PHE A 170 -5.40 38.64 8.96
CA PHE A 170 -4.69 38.08 7.80
C PHE A 170 -5.15 38.68 6.46
N ILE A 171 -6.44 38.97 6.29
CA ILE A 171 -6.96 39.59 5.05
C ILE A 171 -6.44 41.02 4.94
N SER A 172 -6.52 41.80 6.02
CA SER A 172 -6.06 43.20 6.05
C SER A 172 -4.56 43.33 5.71
N SER A 173 -3.73 42.39 6.16
CA SER A 173 -2.29 42.37 5.86
C SER A 173 -1.94 41.90 4.44
N ASN A 174 -2.86 41.20 3.74
CA ASN A 174 -2.58 40.59 2.45
C ASN A 174 -3.25 41.25 1.22
N THR A 175 -4.00 42.34 1.40
CA THR A 175 -4.70 43.07 0.32
C THR A 175 -3.80 43.59 -0.81
N HIS A 176 -2.48 43.66 -0.61
CA HIS A 176 -1.53 44.21 -1.58
C HIS A 176 -0.60 43.17 -2.25
N PHE A 177 -0.75 41.87 -1.95
CA PHE A 177 0.10 40.86 -2.59
C PHE A 177 -0.43 40.42 -3.95
N MET A 178 0.45 40.43 -4.96
CA MET A 178 0.18 39.72 -6.21
C MET A 178 0.00 38.23 -5.92
N ILE A 179 -1.15 37.70 -6.32
CA ILE A 179 -1.50 36.30 -6.17
C ILE A 179 -0.59 35.47 -7.07
N LYS A 180 0.42 34.84 -6.46
CA LYS A 180 1.41 34.00 -7.12
C LYS A 180 1.30 32.59 -6.61
N LYS A 181 1.20 31.64 -7.54
CA LYS A 181 1.25 30.21 -7.25
C LYS A 181 2.70 29.76 -7.19
N GLN A 182 3.11 29.24 -6.05
CA GLN A 182 4.45 28.64 -5.91
C GLN A 182 4.49 27.32 -6.69
N MET A 183 5.51 27.18 -7.54
CA MET A 183 5.74 25.95 -8.28
C MET A 183 6.48 24.95 -7.39
N VAL A 184 6.00 23.71 -7.30
CA VAL A 184 6.68 22.62 -6.61
C VAL A 184 7.14 21.59 -7.63
N ILE A 185 8.41 21.20 -7.58
CA ILE A 185 9.00 20.18 -8.44
C ILE A 185 8.55 18.80 -7.92
N THR A 186 8.05 17.94 -8.82
CA THR A 186 7.59 16.57 -8.48
C THR A 186 8.54 15.50 -8.97
N CYS A 187 9.15 15.69 -10.14
CA CYS A 187 10.08 14.72 -10.73
C CYS A 187 11.23 15.44 -11.41
N VAL A 188 12.42 14.85 -11.34
CA VAL A 188 13.60 15.34 -12.06
C VAL A 188 14.28 14.18 -12.77
N THR A 189 14.71 14.42 -14.00
CA THR A 189 15.64 13.53 -14.72
C THR A 189 16.60 14.35 -15.57
N THR A 190 17.59 13.69 -16.16
CA THR A 190 18.57 14.34 -17.05
C THR A 190 18.47 13.80 -18.46
N LEU A 191 18.88 14.64 -19.41
CA LEU A 191 18.95 14.32 -20.82
C LEU A 191 20.24 14.89 -21.40
N ARG A 192 21.00 14.07 -22.12
CA ARG A 192 22.30 14.48 -22.70
C ARG A 192 22.08 15.57 -23.75
N LYS A 193 22.94 16.59 -23.80
CA LYS A 193 22.73 17.78 -24.65
C LYS A 193 23.28 17.61 -26.06
N TYR A 194 24.57 17.27 -26.20
CA TYR A 194 25.28 17.29 -27.49
C TYR A 194 25.54 15.89 -28.06
N ALA A 195 25.94 14.94 -27.22
CA ALA A 195 26.33 13.60 -27.63
C ALA A 195 25.91 12.54 -26.61
N ASP A 196 25.74 11.31 -27.08
CA ASP A 196 25.38 10.15 -26.24
C ASP A 196 26.61 9.61 -25.48
N ASN A 197 27.23 10.45 -24.64
CA ASN A 197 28.38 10.11 -23.83
C ASN A 197 28.10 10.40 -22.34
N ASP A 198 28.56 9.52 -21.45
CA ASP A 198 28.37 9.62 -19.99
C ASP A 198 28.96 10.91 -19.38
N ARG A 199 29.97 11.51 -20.02
CA ARG A 199 30.64 12.75 -19.58
C ARG A 199 30.24 13.99 -20.38
N ASP A 200 29.11 13.95 -21.08
CA ASP A 200 28.59 15.10 -21.80
C ASP A 200 27.70 15.98 -20.91
N VAL A 201 27.57 17.25 -21.31
CA VAL A 201 26.67 18.21 -20.66
C VAL A 201 25.24 17.68 -20.73
N SER A 202 24.51 17.75 -19.63
CA SER A 202 23.19 17.14 -19.50
C SER A 202 22.14 18.16 -19.04
N CYS A 203 21.14 18.41 -19.89
CA CYS A 203 19.97 19.21 -19.58
C CYS A 203 19.18 18.57 -18.44
N VAL A 204 18.62 19.41 -17.56
CA VAL A 204 17.78 18.95 -16.45
C VAL A 204 16.33 19.13 -16.82
N LEU A 205 15.55 18.07 -16.71
CA LEU A 205 14.11 18.07 -16.93
C LEU A 205 13.41 18.16 -15.58
N LEU A 206 12.62 19.22 -15.37
CA LEU A 206 11.91 19.50 -14.12
C LEU A 206 10.41 19.42 -14.37
N ALA A 207 9.75 18.40 -13.84
CA ALA A 207 8.29 18.32 -13.84
C ALA A 207 7.74 18.95 -12.55
N THR A 208 6.62 19.65 -12.67
CA THR A 208 6.03 20.43 -11.57
C THR A 208 4.60 20.02 -11.26
N GLU A 209 4.14 20.36 -10.06
CA GLU A 209 2.77 20.10 -9.60
C GLU A 209 1.71 20.92 -10.36
N SER A 210 2.09 21.99 -11.06
CA SER A 210 1.20 22.74 -11.95
C SER A 210 1.01 22.10 -13.32
N ALA A 211 1.39 20.83 -13.50
CA ALA A 211 1.34 20.11 -14.78
C ALA A 211 2.17 20.79 -15.89
N GLN A 212 3.39 21.23 -15.54
CA GLN A 212 4.34 21.77 -16.50
C GLN A 212 5.68 21.05 -16.44
N LEU A 213 6.33 20.90 -17.60
CA LEU A 213 7.69 20.38 -17.73
C LEU A 213 8.61 21.49 -18.23
N PHE A 214 9.66 21.76 -17.46
CA PHE A 214 10.70 22.72 -17.80
C PHE A 214 11.99 22.00 -18.18
N VAL A 215 12.65 22.49 -19.23
CA VAL A 215 14.00 22.07 -19.62
C VAL A 215 14.98 23.16 -19.20
N MET A 216 15.90 22.83 -18.31
CA MET A 216 16.94 23.74 -17.84
C MET A 216 18.28 23.38 -18.48
N ASP A 217 18.97 24.39 -18.98
CA ASP A 217 20.35 24.28 -19.45
C ASP A 217 21.32 24.40 -18.27
N PRO A 218 22.18 23.41 -18.01
CA PRO A 218 23.14 23.47 -16.90
C PRO A 218 24.30 24.46 -17.11
N GLU A 219 24.56 24.90 -18.36
CA GLU A 219 25.64 25.86 -18.68
C GLU A 219 25.26 27.28 -18.24
N THR A 220 24.03 27.70 -18.54
CA THR A 220 23.51 29.05 -18.25
C THR A 220 22.58 29.11 -17.05
N PHE A 221 22.13 27.95 -16.54
CA PHE A 221 21.08 27.83 -15.53
C PHE A 221 19.79 28.57 -15.89
N THR A 222 19.47 28.63 -17.19
CA THR A 222 18.24 29.24 -17.71
C THR A 222 17.25 28.18 -18.19
N LEU A 223 15.97 28.51 -18.18
CA LEU A 223 14.93 27.69 -18.78
C LEU A 223 14.99 27.84 -20.31
N VAL A 224 15.16 26.72 -21.00
CA VAL A 224 15.22 26.66 -22.47
C VAL A 224 13.82 26.50 -23.04
N ASN A 225 13.11 25.47 -22.59
CA ASN A 225 11.77 25.13 -23.07
C ASN A 225 10.80 24.89 -21.92
N GLU A 226 9.54 25.21 -22.17
CA GLU A 226 8.39 24.92 -21.30
C GLU A 226 7.36 24.12 -22.09
N PHE A 227 6.84 23.04 -21.48
CA PHE A 227 5.78 22.23 -22.04
C PHE A 227 4.62 22.12 -21.05
N LYS A 228 3.39 22.36 -21.53
CA LYS A 228 2.17 22.10 -20.78
C LYS A 228 1.83 20.62 -20.83
N LEU A 229 1.60 20.02 -19.68
CA LEU A 229 1.24 18.62 -19.51
C LEU A 229 -0.28 18.49 -19.23
N PRO A 230 -0.88 17.33 -19.53
CA PRO A 230 -2.30 17.08 -19.28
C PRO A 230 -2.64 16.94 -17.79
N ASP A 231 -1.69 16.47 -16.97
CA ASP A 231 -1.87 16.22 -15.54
C ASP A 231 -0.50 16.30 -14.82
N VAL A 232 -0.46 16.12 -13.51
CA VAL A 232 0.75 16.13 -12.69
C VAL A 232 1.58 14.86 -12.91
N CYS A 233 2.82 15.04 -13.32
CA CYS A 233 3.78 13.96 -13.53
C CYS A 233 4.22 13.34 -12.19
N CYS A 234 4.20 12.02 -12.09
CA CYS A 234 4.65 11.25 -10.91
C CYS A 234 5.97 10.49 -11.12
N ASN A 235 6.24 10.01 -12.34
CA ASN A 235 7.54 9.44 -12.70
C ASN A 235 7.93 9.91 -14.10
N ILE A 236 9.23 10.08 -14.31
CA ILE A 236 9.79 10.57 -15.57
C ILE A 236 11.03 9.75 -15.92
N ALA A 237 11.14 9.36 -17.18
CA ALA A 237 12.32 8.67 -17.73
C ALA A 237 12.65 9.29 -19.09
N ALA A 238 13.92 9.57 -19.35
CA ALA A 238 14.36 10.20 -20.59
C ALA A 238 15.45 9.38 -21.27
N TYR A 239 15.43 9.34 -22.60
CA TYR A 239 16.44 8.71 -23.42
C TYR A 239 16.73 9.55 -24.67
N GLY A 240 17.98 9.52 -25.13
CA GLY A 240 18.45 10.19 -26.34
C GLY A 240 19.25 11.47 -26.05
N VAL A 241 19.37 12.31 -27.08
CA VAL A 241 20.18 13.53 -27.08
C VAL A 241 19.28 14.71 -27.42
N TYR A 242 19.28 15.73 -26.56
CA TYR A 242 18.37 16.87 -26.62
C TYR A 242 18.40 17.60 -27.97
N LEU A 243 19.59 17.85 -28.53
CA LEU A 243 19.75 18.57 -29.80
C LEU A 243 19.52 17.72 -31.06
N VAL A 244 19.46 16.38 -30.93
CA VAL A 244 19.35 15.47 -32.07
C VAL A 244 17.96 14.82 -32.09
N GLU A 245 17.73 13.88 -31.20
CA GLU A 245 16.45 13.21 -31.01
C GLU A 245 16.38 12.70 -29.57
N TYR A 246 15.28 13.04 -28.89
CA TYR A 246 15.03 12.60 -27.52
C TYR A 246 13.60 12.12 -27.36
N CYS A 247 13.41 11.26 -26.36
CA CYS A 247 12.11 10.78 -25.92
C CYS A 247 12.04 10.89 -24.40
N VAL A 248 11.09 11.66 -23.89
CA VAL A 248 10.78 11.75 -22.46
C VAL A 248 9.47 11.03 -22.22
N LEU A 249 9.52 9.93 -21.48
CA LEU A 249 8.36 9.20 -20.99
C LEU A 249 7.93 9.77 -19.64
N MET A 250 6.65 10.05 -19.50
CA MET A 250 6.03 10.56 -18.28
C MET A 250 4.84 9.69 -17.90
N SER A 251 4.76 9.33 -16.63
CA SER A 251 3.54 8.82 -16.01
C SER A 251 2.89 9.90 -15.17
N PHE A 252 1.57 9.94 -15.21
CA PHE A 252 0.76 10.93 -14.49
C PHE A 252 0.03 10.33 -13.30
N ARG A 253 -0.37 11.17 -12.35
CA ARG A 253 -1.14 10.76 -11.16
C ARG A 253 -2.47 10.08 -11.52
N ASN A 254 -3.08 10.42 -12.66
CA ASN A 254 -4.25 9.72 -13.19
C ASN A 254 -3.97 8.31 -13.79
N GLY A 255 -2.72 7.85 -13.85
CA GLY A 255 -2.33 6.55 -14.43
C GLY A 255 -2.17 6.53 -15.95
N SER A 256 -2.21 7.68 -16.62
CA SER A 256 -1.92 7.79 -18.05
C SER A 256 -0.41 7.85 -18.32
N LEU A 257 0.00 7.33 -19.48
CA LEU A 257 1.38 7.42 -19.99
C LEU A 257 1.43 8.32 -21.23
N PHE A 258 2.34 9.28 -21.24
CA PHE A 258 2.65 10.07 -22.43
C PHE A 258 4.14 10.04 -22.76
N ALA A 259 4.46 10.19 -24.04
CA ALA A 259 5.81 10.41 -24.51
C ALA A 259 5.92 11.77 -25.20
N LEU A 260 6.88 12.57 -24.77
CA LEU A 260 7.30 13.79 -25.43
C LEU A 260 8.47 13.46 -26.38
N ARG A 261 8.26 13.69 -27.68
CA ARG A 261 9.31 13.61 -28.70
C ARG A 261 9.42 14.95 -29.40
N GLY A 262 10.56 15.62 -29.25
CA GLY A 262 10.71 17.03 -29.62
C GLY A 262 9.63 17.87 -28.94
N ASN A 263 8.83 18.57 -29.72
CA ASN A 263 7.72 19.40 -29.21
C ASN A 263 6.35 18.70 -29.22
N SER A 264 6.28 17.43 -29.61
CA SER A 264 5.01 16.70 -29.69
C SER A 264 4.80 15.80 -28.48
N LEU A 265 3.77 16.12 -27.68
CA LEU A 265 3.31 15.26 -26.59
C LEU A 265 2.30 14.25 -27.13
N ARG A 266 2.61 12.96 -27.02
CA ARG A 266 1.77 11.86 -27.54
C ARG A 266 1.25 11.00 -26.40
N TYR A 267 -0.06 10.78 -26.39
CA TYR A 267 -0.70 9.82 -25.51
C TYR A 267 -0.32 8.39 -25.93
N ILE A 268 0.06 7.56 -24.95
CA ILE A 268 0.46 6.16 -25.19
C ILE A 268 -0.67 5.23 -24.79
N THR A 269 -1.00 5.19 -23.50
CA THR A 269 -2.04 4.31 -22.95
C THR A 269 -2.45 4.76 -21.54
N GLN A 270 -3.63 4.33 -21.11
CA GLN A 270 -4.08 4.37 -19.73
C GLN A 270 -3.68 3.05 -19.06
N LEU A 271 -3.07 3.13 -17.89
CA LEU A 271 -2.77 1.94 -17.06
C LEU A 271 -3.99 1.60 -16.20
N PHE A 272 -4.19 0.31 -15.93
CA PHE A 272 -5.26 -0.19 -15.05
C PHE A 272 -4.99 0.13 -13.58
N SER A 273 -3.72 0.22 -13.20
CA SER A 273 -3.23 0.50 -11.86
C SER A 273 -2.09 1.52 -11.97
N LEU A 274 -1.90 2.31 -10.91
CA LEU A 274 -0.87 3.35 -10.90
C LEU A 274 0.53 2.73 -10.98
N PRO A 275 1.44 3.28 -11.82
CA PRO A 275 2.82 2.82 -11.87
C PRO A 275 3.57 3.31 -10.64
N VAL A 276 4.31 2.40 -10.00
CA VAL A 276 5.27 2.73 -8.93
C VAL A 276 6.55 3.30 -9.55
N SER A 277 6.96 2.72 -10.67
CA SER A 277 8.17 3.09 -11.41
C SER A 277 8.02 2.75 -12.89
N ILE A 278 8.70 3.55 -13.71
CA ILE A 278 8.72 3.42 -15.16
C ILE A 278 10.16 3.38 -15.63
N ASN A 279 10.44 2.53 -16.61
CA ASN A 279 11.71 2.51 -17.32
C ASN A 279 11.46 2.55 -18.82
N LEU A 280 12.21 3.39 -19.51
CA LEU A 280 12.20 3.50 -20.96
C LEU A 280 13.50 2.90 -21.50
N PHE A 281 13.39 1.78 -22.19
CA PHE A 281 14.52 1.15 -22.85
C PHE A 281 14.26 1.10 -24.35
N THR A 282 15.04 1.85 -25.13
CA THR A 282 14.91 1.99 -26.60
C THR A 282 13.49 2.41 -27.03
N ASN A 283 12.61 1.45 -27.33
CA ASN A 283 11.19 1.65 -27.68
C ASN A 283 10.23 0.77 -26.86
N LYS A 284 10.74 0.12 -25.80
CA LYS A 284 9.97 -0.66 -24.83
C LYS A 284 9.82 0.15 -23.55
N ILE A 285 8.59 0.27 -23.08
CA ILE A 285 8.24 0.93 -21.83
C ILE A 285 7.90 -0.17 -20.84
N VAL A 286 8.67 -0.28 -19.77
CA VAL A 286 8.35 -1.22 -18.69
C VAL A 286 7.82 -0.45 -17.51
N THR A 287 6.70 -0.91 -16.96
CA THR A 287 6.06 -0.33 -15.79
C THR A 287 5.88 -1.41 -14.73
N ALA A 288 6.29 -1.09 -13.50
CA ALA A 288 5.93 -1.85 -12.32
C ALA A 288 4.74 -1.16 -11.67
N ASN A 289 3.62 -1.85 -11.54
CA ASN A 289 2.36 -1.24 -11.12
C ASN A 289 1.90 -1.74 -9.73
N MET A 290 1.04 -0.95 -9.08
CA MET A 290 0.54 -1.20 -7.72
C MET A 290 -0.29 -2.47 -7.57
N ASP A 291 -0.81 -3.07 -8.65
CA ASP A 291 -1.57 -4.33 -8.64
C ASP A 291 -0.66 -5.58 -8.67
N SER A 292 0.59 -5.45 -8.22
CA SER A 292 1.61 -6.51 -8.29
C SER A 292 1.83 -7.01 -9.73
N SER A 293 1.81 -6.12 -10.72
CA SER A 293 2.07 -6.48 -12.12
C SER A 293 3.29 -5.76 -12.68
N LEU A 294 4.12 -6.49 -13.43
CA LEU A 294 5.19 -5.95 -14.27
C LEU A 294 4.73 -6.05 -15.72
N SER A 295 4.57 -4.93 -16.41
CA SER A 295 4.06 -4.87 -17.77
C SER A 295 5.00 -4.14 -18.71
N CYS A 296 5.10 -4.64 -19.94
CA CYS A 296 5.87 -4.00 -21.00
C CYS A 296 4.94 -3.55 -22.14
N TYR A 297 5.09 -2.30 -22.56
CA TYR A 297 4.35 -1.67 -23.64
C TYR A 297 5.31 -1.17 -24.72
N ASN A 298 4.79 -0.99 -25.93
CA ASN A 298 5.51 -0.24 -26.96
C ASN A 298 5.15 1.25 -26.92
N MET A 299 5.89 2.06 -27.69
CA MET A 299 5.61 3.49 -27.85
C MET A 299 4.25 3.82 -28.49
N LYS A 300 3.52 2.82 -29.00
CA LYS A 300 2.16 2.95 -29.55
C LYS A 300 1.07 2.52 -28.54
N GLY A 301 1.43 2.16 -27.30
CA GLY A 301 0.51 1.72 -26.25
C GLY A 301 0.09 0.25 -26.30
N ARG A 302 0.60 -0.56 -27.23
CA ARG A 302 0.31 -2.00 -27.25
C ARG A 302 1.17 -2.73 -26.22
N LYS A 303 0.52 -3.55 -25.41
CA LYS A 303 1.15 -4.40 -24.40
C LYS A 303 1.85 -5.59 -25.06
N TYR A 304 3.14 -5.76 -24.80
CA TYR A 304 3.92 -6.93 -25.23
C TYR A 304 3.70 -8.11 -24.29
N TRP A 305 3.84 -7.88 -22.99
CA TRP A 305 3.70 -8.91 -21.97
C TRP A 305 3.30 -8.29 -20.63
N ALA A 306 2.75 -9.13 -19.75
CA ALA A 306 2.65 -8.83 -18.33
C ALA A 306 2.95 -10.07 -17.50
N VAL A 307 3.65 -9.86 -16.40
CA VAL A 307 4.00 -10.87 -15.41
C VAL A 307 3.38 -10.45 -14.09
N LYS A 308 2.70 -11.39 -13.41
CA LYS A 308 2.24 -11.17 -12.05
C LYS A 308 3.40 -11.40 -11.09
N LEU A 309 3.73 -10.37 -10.33
CA LEU A 309 4.73 -10.42 -9.28
C LEU A 309 4.15 -11.19 -8.07
N PRO A 310 5.00 -11.87 -7.28
CA PRO A 310 4.54 -12.60 -6.10
C PRO A 310 4.08 -11.68 -4.95
N ASP A 311 4.45 -10.41 -4.99
CA ASP A 311 4.12 -9.39 -3.98
C ASP A 311 4.20 -7.98 -4.59
N ASN A 312 3.84 -6.95 -3.82
CA ASN A 312 3.80 -5.57 -4.30
C ASN A 312 5.21 -5.02 -4.60
N PRO A 313 5.43 -4.39 -5.77
CA PRO A 313 6.70 -3.73 -6.07
C PRO A 313 6.83 -2.41 -5.30
N LEU A 314 7.98 -2.20 -4.66
CA LEU A 314 8.36 -0.95 -4.02
C LEU A 314 9.14 -0.03 -4.97
N TYR A 315 10.04 -0.60 -5.77
CA TYR A 315 10.81 0.14 -6.75
C TYR A 315 11.32 -0.78 -7.87
N MET A 316 11.60 -0.20 -9.04
CA MET A 316 12.20 -0.87 -10.20
C MET A 316 13.40 -0.08 -10.69
N THR A 317 14.51 -0.76 -10.95
CA THR A 317 15.70 -0.18 -11.60
C THR A 317 16.10 -1.04 -12.78
N ASP A 318 16.64 -0.41 -13.81
CA ASP A 318 17.28 -1.09 -14.93
C ASP A 318 18.73 -1.46 -14.57
N ILE A 319 19.19 -2.56 -15.17
CA ILE A 319 20.54 -3.09 -15.02
C ILE A 319 21.04 -3.36 -16.43
N LEU A 320 21.79 -2.39 -16.95
CA LEU A 320 22.42 -2.49 -18.26
C LEU A 320 23.81 -3.10 -18.12
N LEU A 321 24.00 -4.29 -18.68
CA LEU A 321 25.30 -4.95 -18.75
C LEU A 321 25.85 -4.84 -20.18
N SER A 322 26.55 -3.73 -20.45
CA SER A 322 27.12 -3.43 -21.78
C SER A 322 28.06 -4.54 -22.27
N SER A 323 28.81 -5.17 -21.37
CA SER A 323 29.73 -6.28 -21.67
C SER A 323 29.03 -7.55 -22.18
N PHE A 324 27.77 -7.75 -21.80
CA PHE A 324 26.99 -8.94 -22.16
C PHE A 324 25.82 -8.65 -23.10
N ALA A 325 25.65 -7.39 -23.54
CA ALA A 325 24.49 -6.92 -24.29
C ALA A 325 23.14 -7.36 -23.67
N LEU A 326 23.10 -7.39 -22.34
CA LEU A 326 22.00 -7.94 -21.56
C LEU A 326 21.40 -6.85 -20.67
N HIS A 327 20.08 -6.71 -20.74
CA HIS A 327 19.33 -5.70 -20.01
C HIS A 327 18.37 -6.40 -19.04
N LEU A 328 18.65 -6.27 -17.75
CA LEU A 328 17.79 -6.80 -16.70
C LEU A 328 16.97 -5.70 -16.06
N ILE A 329 15.84 -6.10 -15.50
CA ILE A 329 14.96 -5.25 -14.73
C ILE A 329 14.93 -5.84 -13.33
N ALA A 330 15.49 -5.11 -12.37
CA ALA A 330 15.43 -5.47 -10.97
C ALA A 330 14.21 -4.82 -10.34
N VAL A 331 13.40 -5.63 -9.65
CA VAL A 331 12.19 -5.20 -8.94
C VAL A 331 12.34 -5.58 -7.47
N ALA A 332 12.33 -4.57 -6.59
CA ALA A 332 12.31 -4.77 -5.14
C ALA A 332 10.87 -4.96 -4.68
N LEU A 333 10.59 -6.03 -3.92
CA LEU A 333 9.25 -6.34 -3.43
C LEU A 333 9.11 -6.09 -1.92
N SER A 334 7.87 -5.88 -1.45
CA SER A 334 7.57 -5.63 -0.03
C SER A 334 7.96 -6.74 0.94
N LYS A 335 8.13 -7.99 0.48
CA LYS A 335 8.57 -9.13 1.29
C LYS A 335 10.09 -9.33 1.37
N GLY A 336 10.90 -8.37 0.95
CA GLY A 336 12.37 -8.48 1.03
C GLY A 336 13.03 -8.57 -0.33
N ASN A 337 12.73 -9.65 -1.04
CA ASN A 337 13.57 -10.11 -2.15
C ASN A 337 13.57 -9.17 -3.36
N ILE A 338 14.70 -9.13 -4.06
CA ILE A 338 14.83 -8.47 -5.37
C ILE A 338 14.72 -9.52 -6.47
N TYR A 339 13.81 -9.29 -7.40
CA TYR A 339 13.60 -10.17 -8.55
C TYR A 339 14.20 -9.54 -9.81
N PHE A 340 14.98 -10.32 -10.55
CA PHE A 340 15.64 -9.89 -11.78
C PHE A 340 14.95 -10.53 -12.97
N TYR A 341 14.37 -9.69 -13.83
CA TYR A 341 13.67 -10.10 -15.02
C TYR A 341 14.46 -9.75 -16.28
N ASN A 342 14.49 -10.70 -17.22
CA ASN A 342 14.88 -10.46 -18.61
C ASN A 342 13.62 -10.55 -19.47
N ASP A 343 13.16 -9.41 -19.98
CA ASP A 343 11.81 -9.26 -20.52
C ASP A 343 10.77 -9.85 -19.54
N SER A 344 9.99 -10.87 -19.96
CA SER A 344 8.97 -11.51 -19.14
C SER A 344 9.49 -12.69 -18.29
N THR A 345 10.77 -13.04 -18.42
CA THR A 345 11.34 -14.23 -17.77
C THR A 345 12.06 -13.87 -16.49
N LEU A 346 11.79 -14.60 -15.41
CA LEU A 346 12.53 -14.46 -14.16
C LEU A 346 13.88 -15.18 -14.29
N VAL A 347 14.97 -14.45 -14.05
CA VAL A 347 16.33 -14.96 -14.27
C VAL A 347 17.13 -15.12 -12.98
N HIS A 348 16.84 -14.32 -11.95
CA HIS A 348 17.49 -14.46 -10.65
C HIS A 348 16.61 -13.87 -9.53
N VAL A 349 16.73 -14.42 -8.33
CA VAL A 349 16.14 -13.85 -7.11
C VAL A 349 17.26 -13.63 -6.11
N LEU A 350 17.43 -12.39 -5.67
CA LEU A 350 18.35 -12.02 -4.62
C LEU A 350 17.59 -11.99 -3.29
N THR A 351 17.90 -12.94 -2.42
CA THR A 351 17.34 -12.99 -1.08
C THR A 351 17.98 -11.92 -0.20
N THR A 352 17.14 -11.17 0.50
CA THR A 352 17.54 -10.14 1.45
C THR A 352 16.89 -10.44 2.79
N LEU A 353 17.46 -9.92 3.88
CA LEU A 353 16.92 -10.14 5.22
C LEU A 353 15.68 -9.28 5.49
N GLU A 354 15.61 -8.11 4.85
CA GLU A 354 14.59 -7.09 5.04
C GLU A 354 14.13 -6.51 3.69
N PRO A 355 12.92 -5.92 3.63
CA PRO A 355 12.47 -5.18 2.45
C PRO A 355 13.36 -4.01 2.12
N ILE A 356 13.62 -3.83 0.82
CA ILE A 356 14.44 -2.75 0.29
C ILE A 356 13.52 -1.62 -0.15
N TYR A 357 13.72 -0.41 0.39
CA TYR A 357 12.98 0.78 0.00
C TYR A 357 13.57 1.45 -1.23
N SER A 358 14.90 1.48 -1.33
CA SER A 358 15.58 2.14 -2.44
C SER A 358 16.77 1.35 -2.92
N MET A 359 17.02 1.44 -4.23
CA MET A 359 18.13 0.78 -4.88
C MET A 359 18.57 1.56 -6.11
N ILE A 360 19.88 1.48 -6.38
CA ILE A 360 20.49 2.04 -7.57
C ILE A 360 21.56 1.07 -8.09
N PHE A 361 21.65 0.95 -9.41
CA PHE A 361 22.66 0.13 -10.07
C PHE A 361 23.56 1.01 -10.94
N GLY A 362 24.87 0.80 -10.87
CA GLY A 362 25.82 1.51 -11.71
C GLY A 362 27.27 1.36 -11.27
N LYS A 363 28.11 2.31 -11.69
CA LYS A 363 29.52 2.37 -11.33
C LYS A 363 29.68 2.89 -9.90
N TYR A 364 30.42 2.18 -9.07
CA TYR A 364 30.73 2.59 -7.70
C TYR A 364 32.17 2.22 -7.35
N GLY A 365 32.90 3.18 -6.80
CA GLY A 365 34.36 3.10 -6.73
C GLY A 365 34.95 2.89 -8.12
N GLN A 366 35.74 1.82 -8.26
CA GLN A 366 36.33 1.39 -9.54
C GLN A 366 35.53 0.26 -10.22
N GLU A 367 34.47 -0.23 -9.58
CA GLU A 367 33.69 -1.35 -10.08
C GLU A 367 32.55 -0.85 -10.98
N GLU A 368 32.38 -1.48 -12.15
CA GLU A 368 31.38 -1.05 -13.13
C GLU A 368 29.95 -1.49 -12.80
N HIS A 369 29.81 -2.55 -12.00
CA HIS A 369 28.55 -3.23 -11.77
C HIS A 369 28.31 -3.40 -10.27
N ALA A 370 27.89 -2.33 -9.62
CA ALA A 370 27.49 -2.31 -8.23
C ALA A 370 25.99 -2.09 -8.09
N LEU A 371 25.33 -2.94 -7.31
CA LEU A 371 23.98 -2.73 -6.82
C LEU A 371 24.05 -2.24 -5.38
N ILE A 372 23.57 -1.03 -5.16
CA ILE A 372 23.48 -0.43 -3.83
C ILE A 372 22.01 -0.41 -3.45
N SER A 373 21.69 -0.92 -2.28
CA SER A 373 20.33 -1.02 -1.76
C SER A 373 20.25 -0.56 -0.32
N ILE A 374 19.13 0.06 0.04
CA ILE A 374 18.85 0.52 1.39
C ILE A 374 17.59 -0.19 1.91
N SER A 375 17.73 -0.87 3.05
CA SER A 375 16.65 -1.64 3.66
C SER A 375 15.64 -0.77 4.40
N SER A 376 14.56 -1.39 4.88
CA SER A 376 13.56 -0.76 5.75
C SER A 376 14.03 -0.32 7.11
N SER A 377 15.07 -0.96 7.65
CA SER A 377 15.72 -0.47 8.87
C SER A 377 16.74 0.65 8.59
N GLY A 378 16.94 1.01 7.33
CA GLY A 378 17.96 1.98 6.91
C GLY A 378 19.36 1.38 6.80
N ALA A 379 19.49 0.06 6.70
CA ALA A 379 20.76 -0.61 6.45
C ALA A 379 21.27 -0.32 5.03
N LEU A 380 22.56 -0.04 4.88
CA LEU A 380 23.21 0.15 3.59
C LEU A 380 23.87 -1.15 3.12
N ASP A 381 23.40 -1.72 2.01
CA ASP A 381 23.96 -2.92 1.40
C ASP A 381 24.59 -2.59 0.04
N ILE A 382 25.83 -3.04 -0.19
CA ILE A 382 26.56 -2.89 -1.45
C ILE A 382 26.93 -4.28 -1.96
N ARG A 383 26.39 -4.65 -3.13
CA ARG A 383 26.66 -5.93 -3.79
C ARG A 383 27.28 -5.70 -5.16
N LEU A 384 28.37 -6.41 -5.44
CA LEU A 384 29.08 -6.34 -6.70
C LEU A 384 28.68 -7.53 -7.59
N LEU A 385 28.48 -7.28 -8.87
CA LEU A 385 28.21 -8.33 -9.83
C LEU A 385 29.52 -8.94 -10.33
N LYS A 386 29.64 -10.27 -10.28
CA LYS A 386 30.82 -10.97 -10.80
C LYS A 386 30.96 -10.75 -12.30
N ARG A 387 32.18 -10.52 -12.78
CA ARG A 387 32.50 -10.46 -14.21
C ARG A 387 32.21 -11.76 -14.97
N THR A 388 32.12 -12.89 -14.26
CA THR A 388 31.78 -14.21 -14.80
C THR A 388 30.31 -14.57 -14.63
N ALA A 389 29.48 -13.66 -14.12
CA ALA A 389 28.06 -13.90 -13.94
C ALA A 389 27.38 -14.16 -15.30
N GLN A 390 26.64 -15.25 -15.38
CA GLN A 390 25.78 -15.56 -16.52
C GLN A 390 24.35 -15.69 -16.04
N PHE A 391 23.46 -14.98 -16.71
CA PHE A 391 22.04 -14.93 -16.42
C PHE A 391 21.32 -15.78 -17.48
N SER A 392 20.82 -16.96 -17.10
CA SER A 392 20.11 -17.86 -18.01
C SER A 392 18.60 -17.83 -17.78
N ASN A 393 17.82 -17.86 -18.87
CA ASN A 393 16.36 -17.80 -18.82
C ASN A 393 15.71 -19.07 -18.20
N ASP A 394 16.49 -20.11 -17.86
CA ASP A 394 16.02 -21.37 -17.27
C ASP A 394 15.81 -21.29 -15.75
N TYR A 395 16.03 -20.13 -15.12
CA TYR A 395 15.90 -20.00 -13.67
C TYR A 395 14.46 -20.21 -13.16
N ALA A 396 13.45 -19.84 -13.96
CA ALA A 396 12.05 -20.08 -13.62
C ALA A 396 11.68 -21.58 -13.56
N SER A 397 12.23 -22.41 -14.46
CA SER A 397 12.02 -23.86 -14.44
C SER A 397 12.75 -24.53 -13.28
N TYR A 398 13.91 -23.97 -12.87
CA TYR A 398 14.64 -24.41 -11.67
C TYR A 398 13.85 -24.16 -10.37
N ILE A 399 13.22 -22.99 -10.20
CA ILE A 399 12.36 -22.72 -9.03
C ILE A 399 11.13 -23.63 -9.03
N GLN A 400 10.46 -23.84 -10.17
CA GLN A 400 9.34 -24.79 -10.25
C GLN A 400 9.76 -26.22 -9.92
N HIS A 401 10.96 -26.64 -10.32
CA HIS A 401 11.52 -27.95 -9.98
C HIS A 401 11.85 -28.13 -8.49
N ASN A 402 12.14 -27.05 -7.77
CA ASN A 402 12.51 -27.10 -6.35
C ASN A 402 11.36 -26.72 -5.39
N ALA A 403 10.37 -25.95 -5.84
CA ALA A 403 9.30 -25.42 -4.99
C ALA A 403 7.91 -26.02 -5.29
N GLY A 404 7.73 -26.73 -6.42
CA GLY A 404 6.47 -27.35 -6.79
C GLY A 404 6.48 -28.86 -6.58
N ILE A 405 5.58 -29.37 -5.74
CA ILE A 405 5.14 -30.77 -5.78
C ILE A 405 4.70 -31.02 -7.23
N ARG A 406 5.35 -31.95 -7.93
CA ARG A 406 4.98 -32.25 -9.32
C ARG A 406 3.51 -32.68 -9.34
N PRO A 407 2.73 -32.43 -10.39
CA PRO A 407 1.35 -32.94 -10.47
C PRO A 407 1.26 -34.46 -10.25
N HIS A 408 2.32 -35.19 -10.59
CA HIS A 408 2.47 -36.62 -10.37
C HIS A 408 2.80 -37.03 -8.91
N ASP A 409 3.28 -36.10 -8.08
CA ASP A 409 3.57 -36.30 -6.66
C ASP A 409 2.36 -35.99 -5.75
N ILE A 410 1.23 -35.54 -6.32
CA ILE A 410 -0.04 -35.39 -5.61
C ILE A 410 -0.58 -36.80 -5.32
N LYS A 411 -0.13 -37.41 -4.23
CA LYS A 411 -0.65 -38.69 -3.77
C LYS A 411 -2.05 -38.47 -3.23
N PHE A 412 -3.07 -38.91 -3.98
CA PHE A 412 -4.45 -38.91 -3.48
C PHE A 412 -4.52 -39.73 -2.19
N LEU A 413 -4.83 -39.07 -1.07
CA LEU A 413 -5.07 -39.69 0.23
C LEU A 413 -6.47 -40.32 0.24
N VAL A 414 -6.71 -41.30 -0.65
CA VAL A 414 -7.95 -42.08 -0.63
C VAL A 414 -7.89 -43.06 0.56
N PRO A 415 -8.80 -42.96 1.54
CA PRO A 415 -8.84 -43.90 2.65
C PRO A 415 -9.04 -45.32 2.12
N LYS A 416 -8.24 -46.27 2.61
CA LYS A 416 -8.39 -47.68 2.22
C LYS A 416 -9.64 -48.26 2.87
N LYS A 417 -10.47 -48.96 2.08
CA LYS A 417 -11.64 -49.69 2.58
C LYS A 417 -11.19 -50.87 3.45
N SER A 418 -11.68 -50.94 4.68
CA SER A 418 -11.38 -52.01 5.62
C SER A 418 -12.16 -53.29 5.30
N LYS A 419 -11.75 -54.42 5.89
CA LYS A 419 -12.50 -55.69 5.81
C LYS A 419 -13.94 -55.54 6.32
N LEU A 420 -14.13 -54.75 7.38
CA LEU A 420 -15.45 -54.46 7.95
C LEU A 420 -16.38 -53.76 6.95
N PHE A 421 -15.86 -52.83 6.14
CA PHE A 421 -16.65 -52.20 5.08
C PHE A 421 -17.12 -53.23 4.04
N LEU A 422 -16.26 -54.18 3.67
CA LEU A 422 -16.61 -55.24 2.72
C LEU A 422 -17.66 -56.20 3.29
N GLU A 423 -17.51 -56.60 4.55
CA GLU A 423 -18.49 -57.46 5.24
C GLU A 423 -19.85 -56.77 5.39
N GLN A 424 -19.88 -55.48 5.73
CA GLN A 424 -21.12 -54.69 5.78
C GLN A 424 -21.78 -54.59 4.39
N SER A 425 -20.99 -54.37 3.34
CA SER A 425 -21.51 -54.31 1.95
C SER A 425 -22.14 -55.64 1.52
N LEU A 426 -21.56 -56.79 1.93
CA LEU A 426 -22.12 -58.11 1.65
C LEU A 426 -23.43 -58.34 2.42
N ARG A 427 -23.50 -57.93 3.69
CA ARG A 427 -24.73 -57.98 4.50
C ARG A 427 -25.83 -57.13 3.88
N GLU A 428 -25.52 -55.89 3.48
CA GLU A 428 -26.47 -54.99 2.83
C GLU A 428 -26.99 -55.56 1.51
N ARG A 429 -26.12 -56.21 0.71
CA ARG A 429 -26.54 -56.87 -0.54
C ARG A 429 -27.49 -58.05 -0.31
N GLN A 430 -27.27 -58.86 0.74
CA GLN A 430 -28.11 -60.02 1.04
C GLN A 430 -29.46 -59.65 1.67
N LYS A 431 -29.48 -58.63 2.54
CA LYS A 431 -30.65 -58.24 3.35
C LYS A 431 -31.22 -56.85 3.02
N CYS A 432 -31.06 -56.40 1.78
CA CYS A 432 -31.44 -55.04 1.37
C CYS A 432 -32.92 -54.72 1.64
N ARG A 433 -33.83 -55.66 1.35
CA ARG A 433 -35.27 -55.46 1.50
C ARG A 433 -35.69 -55.29 2.96
N GLU A 434 -35.16 -56.13 3.85
CA GLU A 434 -35.42 -56.06 5.29
C GLU A 434 -34.88 -54.77 5.91
N MET A 435 -33.66 -54.36 5.53
CA MET A 435 -33.07 -53.10 6.00
C MET A 435 -33.89 -51.89 5.53
N HIS A 436 -34.38 -51.92 4.30
CA HIS A 436 -35.23 -50.87 3.74
C HIS A 436 -36.58 -50.76 4.47
N THR A 437 -37.27 -51.88 4.69
CA THR A 437 -38.56 -51.87 5.40
C THR A 437 -38.40 -51.43 6.86
N TRP A 438 -37.37 -51.91 7.55
CA TRP A 438 -37.07 -51.51 8.92
C TRP A 438 -36.72 -50.03 9.03
N PHE A 439 -35.93 -49.50 8.08
CA PHE A 439 -35.63 -48.07 8.01
C PHE A 439 -36.91 -47.24 7.80
N HIS A 440 -37.80 -47.64 6.88
CA HIS A 440 -39.07 -46.94 6.65
C HIS A 440 -39.98 -46.93 7.87
N HIS A 441 -40.06 -48.06 8.58
CA HIS A 441 -40.84 -48.15 9.81
C HIS A 441 -40.26 -47.21 10.88
N SER A 442 -38.96 -47.32 11.17
CA SER A 442 -38.27 -46.48 12.16
C SER A 442 -38.32 -44.99 11.81
N TRP A 443 -38.18 -44.64 10.53
CA TRP A 443 -38.27 -43.27 10.04
C TRP A 443 -39.67 -42.69 10.24
N THR A 444 -40.72 -43.49 10.02
CA THR A 444 -42.09 -43.08 10.27
C THR A 444 -42.34 -42.85 11.76
N SER A 445 -41.88 -43.76 12.62
CA SER A 445 -41.93 -43.57 14.07
C SER A 445 -41.19 -42.32 14.52
N LEU A 446 -40.02 -42.03 13.94
CA LEU A 446 -39.27 -40.81 14.22
C LEU A 446 -40.03 -39.55 13.79
N LYS A 447 -40.69 -39.56 12.63
CA LYS A 447 -41.54 -38.44 12.18
C LYS A 447 -42.69 -38.15 13.14
N VAL A 448 -43.34 -39.20 13.64
CA VAL A 448 -44.43 -39.05 14.61
C VAL A 448 -43.87 -38.46 15.91
N LEU A 449 -42.82 -39.05 16.46
CA LEU A 449 -42.21 -38.60 17.71
C LEU A 449 -41.67 -37.15 17.62
N THR A 450 -41.05 -36.79 16.49
CA THR A 450 -40.60 -35.41 16.25
C THR A 450 -41.77 -34.45 16.12
N SER A 451 -42.87 -34.85 15.48
CA SER A 451 -44.07 -34.02 15.37
C SER A 451 -44.76 -33.81 16.73
N GLU A 452 -44.89 -34.86 17.54
CA GLU A 452 -45.43 -34.78 18.91
C GLU A 452 -44.54 -33.88 19.80
N SER A 453 -43.22 -34.08 19.74
CA SER A 453 -42.25 -33.26 20.46
C SER A 453 -42.29 -31.79 19.99
N TYR A 454 -42.49 -31.56 18.70
CA TYR A 454 -42.62 -30.21 18.15
C TYR A 454 -43.91 -29.51 18.56
N ILE A 455 -45.05 -30.22 18.52
CA ILE A 455 -46.35 -29.69 18.97
C ILE A 455 -46.31 -29.37 20.47
N SER A 456 -45.74 -30.26 21.30
CA SER A 456 -45.57 -29.99 22.73
C SER A 456 -44.64 -28.79 22.99
N ALA A 457 -43.61 -28.57 22.15
CA ALA A 457 -42.79 -27.37 22.22
C ALA A 457 -43.57 -26.09 21.83
N LEU A 458 -44.38 -26.14 20.76
CA LEU A 458 -45.24 -25.03 20.34
C LEU A 458 -46.32 -24.68 21.37
N HIS A 459 -46.88 -25.66 22.08
CA HIS A 459 -47.82 -25.38 23.18
C HIS A 459 -47.17 -24.67 24.36
N ASN A 460 -45.88 -24.90 24.60
CA ASN A 460 -45.12 -24.29 25.70
C ASN A 460 -44.49 -22.93 25.34
N ALA A 461 -44.38 -22.59 24.05
CA ALA A 461 -43.82 -21.32 23.58
C ALA A 461 -44.69 -20.76 22.44
N SER A 462 -45.34 -19.61 22.65
CA SER A 462 -46.11 -18.96 21.59
C SER A 462 -45.17 -18.38 20.53
N VAL A 463 -45.11 -19.05 19.37
CA VAL A 463 -44.44 -18.53 18.18
C VAL A 463 -45.36 -17.47 17.55
N THR A 464 -45.07 -16.19 17.76
CA THR A 464 -45.76 -15.10 17.05
C THR A 464 -45.29 -15.06 15.60
N HIS A 465 -46.22 -14.95 14.66
CA HIS A 465 -45.96 -15.24 13.25
C HIS A 465 -45.02 -14.25 12.53
N ASN A 466 -44.53 -13.20 13.20
CA ASN A 466 -43.81 -12.08 12.61
C ASN A 466 -42.61 -11.55 13.42
N GLU A 467 -42.35 -12.06 14.62
CA GLU A 467 -41.25 -11.58 15.47
C GLU A 467 -40.13 -12.63 15.51
N SER A 468 -39.09 -12.42 14.72
CA SER A 468 -37.89 -13.26 14.79
C SER A 468 -36.91 -12.68 15.81
N LEU A 469 -37.09 -13.04 17.07
CA LEU A 469 -36.21 -12.68 18.17
C LEU A 469 -35.24 -13.82 18.46
N LYS A 470 -33.98 -13.49 18.71
CA LYS A 470 -32.97 -14.43 19.21
C LYS A 470 -32.59 -14.04 20.62
N MET A 471 -32.63 -15.01 21.53
CA MET A 471 -32.18 -14.86 22.91
C MET A 471 -31.05 -15.85 23.19
N ILE A 472 -30.02 -15.38 23.88
CA ILE A 472 -28.99 -16.22 24.50
C ILE A 472 -28.92 -15.81 25.97
N VAL A 473 -28.85 -16.78 26.87
CA VAL A 473 -28.69 -16.52 28.30
C VAL A 473 -27.41 -17.17 28.80
N GLU A 474 -26.58 -16.38 29.45
CA GLU A 474 -25.30 -16.77 30.02
C GLU A 474 -25.32 -16.51 31.52
N VAL A 475 -24.86 -17.48 32.31
CA VAL A 475 -24.63 -17.31 33.74
C VAL A 475 -23.14 -17.07 33.97
N VAL A 476 -22.81 -15.97 34.62
CA VAL A 476 -21.44 -15.55 34.89
C VAL A 476 -21.25 -15.44 36.40
N GLY A 477 -20.29 -16.20 36.94
CA GLY A 477 -19.95 -16.23 38.36
C GLY A 477 -20.07 -17.63 38.96
N LEU A 478 -19.26 -17.89 39.99
CA LEU A 478 -19.18 -19.20 40.67
C LEU A 478 -19.49 -19.11 42.18
N GLY A 479 -19.93 -17.95 42.67
CA GLY A 479 -20.25 -17.71 44.08
C GLY A 479 -21.75 -17.75 44.40
N PRO A 480 -22.15 -17.47 45.65
CA PRO A 480 -23.56 -17.37 46.02
C PRO A 480 -24.28 -16.20 45.34
N ARG A 481 -23.55 -15.26 44.74
CA ARG A 481 -24.10 -14.18 43.92
C ARG A 481 -23.59 -14.34 42.49
N MET A 482 -24.50 -14.67 41.58
CA MET A 482 -24.24 -14.91 40.17
C MET A 482 -24.90 -13.82 39.31
N LYS A 483 -24.33 -13.56 38.14
CA LYS A 483 -24.86 -12.60 37.18
C LYS A 483 -25.49 -13.36 36.01
N ILE A 484 -26.76 -13.11 35.74
CA ILE A 484 -27.43 -13.60 34.53
C ILE A 484 -27.35 -12.50 33.48
N ARG A 485 -26.69 -12.82 32.37
CA ARG A 485 -26.55 -11.96 31.19
C ARG A 485 -27.42 -12.51 30.06
N MET A 486 -28.33 -11.70 29.55
CA MET A 486 -29.20 -12.04 28.44
C MET A 486 -28.81 -11.21 27.23
N ILE A 487 -28.65 -11.87 26.10
CA ILE A 487 -28.35 -11.26 24.80
C ILE A 487 -29.60 -11.38 23.94
N LEU A 488 -30.24 -10.25 23.68
CA LEU A 488 -31.41 -10.16 22.80
C LEU A 488 -31.02 -9.54 21.46
N GLN A 489 -31.47 -10.14 20.37
CA GLN A 489 -31.22 -9.66 19.02
C GLN A 489 -32.48 -9.78 18.17
N ASN A 490 -32.88 -8.68 17.55
CA ASN A 490 -33.94 -8.68 16.55
C ASN A 490 -33.38 -9.09 15.19
N MET A 491 -33.86 -10.22 14.67
CA MET A 491 -33.50 -10.75 13.35
C MET A 491 -34.53 -10.40 12.28
N SER A 492 -35.61 -9.70 12.62
CA SER A 492 -36.71 -9.45 11.69
C SER A 492 -36.34 -8.34 10.71
N PRO A 493 -36.79 -8.42 9.44
CA PRO A 493 -36.37 -7.48 8.42
C PRO A 493 -37.02 -6.11 8.56
N ASN A 494 -38.29 -6.05 8.98
CA ASN A 494 -39.16 -4.87 8.85
C ASN A 494 -39.94 -4.52 10.13
N ILE A 495 -39.78 -5.27 11.22
CA ILE A 495 -40.56 -5.06 12.44
C ILE A 495 -39.61 -4.71 13.57
N VAL A 496 -39.88 -3.58 14.22
CA VAL A 496 -39.19 -3.23 15.47
C VAL A 496 -40.15 -3.54 16.61
N PRO A 497 -39.91 -4.61 17.39
CA PRO A 497 -40.77 -4.91 18.53
C PRO A 497 -40.57 -3.84 19.60
N VAL A 498 -41.69 -3.32 20.10
CA VAL A 498 -41.77 -2.29 21.14
C VAL A 498 -42.40 -2.91 22.39
N ASP A 499 -42.13 -2.34 23.57
CA ASP A 499 -42.70 -2.77 24.86
C ASP A 499 -42.42 -4.22 25.28
N LEU A 500 -41.27 -4.75 24.89
CA LEU A 500 -40.80 -6.04 25.38
C LEU A 500 -40.30 -5.95 26.82
N LYS A 501 -40.65 -6.96 27.62
CA LYS A 501 -40.18 -7.12 29.00
C LYS A 501 -39.57 -8.50 29.19
N VAL A 502 -38.50 -8.58 29.97
CA VAL A 502 -37.93 -9.87 30.39
C VAL A 502 -38.33 -10.14 31.83
N THR A 503 -38.86 -11.33 32.08
CA THR A 503 -39.26 -11.81 33.41
C THR A 503 -38.71 -13.20 33.68
N PHE A 504 -38.69 -13.60 34.96
CA PHE A 504 -38.10 -14.87 35.40
C PHE A 504 -39.13 -15.71 36.17
N ILE A 505 -39.18 -17.01 35.91
CA ILE A 505 -39.84 -18.00 36.75
C ILE A 505 -38.76 -18.80 37.46
N TYR A 506 -38.80 -18.77 38.79
CA TYR A 506 -37.81 -19.41 39.67
C TYR A 506 -38.47 -19.80 40.99
N GLU A 507 -37.84 -20.70 41.73
CA GLU A 507 -38.31 -21.10 43.06
C GLU A 507 -37.75 -20.15 44.13
N PRO A 508 -38.61 -19.42 44.87
CA PRO A 508 -38.18 -18.35 45.78
C PRO A 508 -37.41 -18.86 47.01
N LYS A 509 -37.46 -20.17 47.29
CA LYS A 509 -36.66 -20.81 48.35
C LYS A 509 -35.19 -20.99 47.96
N LEU A 510 -34.90 -21.04 46.66
CA LEU A 510 -33.56 -21.33 46.14
C LEU A 510 -32.84 -20.06 45.69
N TYR A 511 -33.56 -19.13 45.05
CA TYR A 511 -32.98 -17.96 44.42
C TYR A 511 -33.73 -16.68 44.78
N VAL A 512 -32.98 -15.60 44.98
CA VAL A 512 -33.51 -14.23 45.06
C VAL A 512 -32.92 -13.42 43.92
N LEU A 513 -33.79 -12.84 43.08
CA LEU A 513 -33.42 -11.97 41.97
C LEU A 513 -33.52 -10.52 42.40
N HIS A 514 -32.46 -9.74 42.17
CA HIS A 514 -32.48 -8.30 42.50
C HIS A 514 -33.43 -7.53 41.59
N ASN A 515 -33.39 -7.80 40.28
CA ASN A 515 -34.27 -7.18 39.28
C ASN A 515 -35.06 -8.29 38.57
N PRO A 516 -36.28 -8.62 39.03
CA PRO A 516 -37.09 -9.71 38.46
C PRO A 516 -37.80 -9.31 37.16
N ILE A 517 -37.87 -8.02 36.83
CA ILE A 517 -38.45 -7.49 35.59
C ILE A 517 -37.45 -6.52 34.96
N LEU A 518 -37.09 -6.75 33.70
CA LEU A 518 -36.22 -5.88 32.93
C LEU A 518 -36.96 -5.34 31.72
N TYR A 519 -36.95 -4.02 31.54
CA TYR A 519 -37.51 -3.39 30.35
C TYR A 519 -36.51 -3.45 29.21
N VAL A 520 -36.95 -3.98 28.07
CA VAL A 520 -36.11 -4.09 26.88
C VAL A 520 -36.24 -2.78 26.09
N PRO A 521 -35.13 -2.12 25.75
CA PRO A 521 -35.17 -0.96 24.86
C PRO A 521 -35.61 -1.37 23.44
N MET A 522 -35.99 -0.40 22.62
CA MET A 522 -36.33 -0.62 21.21
C MET A 522 -35.22 -1.42 20.50
N LEU A 523 -35.56 -2.62 19.99
CA LEU A 523 -34.59 -3.55 19.41
C LEU A 523 -34.38 -3.27 17.91
N VAL A 524 -33.34 -2.49 17.60
CA VAL A 524 -32.90 -2.27 16.22
C VAL A 524 -32.43 -3.59 15.59
N ARG A 525 -32.67 -3.74 14.28
CA ARG A 525 -32.33 -4.94 13.52
C ARG A 525 -30.83 -5.23 13.60
N GLY A 526 -30.48 -6.48 13.88
CA GLY A 526 -29.11 -6.98 13.84
C GLY A 526 -28.22 -6.57 15.02
N THR A 527 -28.63 -5.59 15.83
CA THR A 527 -27.87 -5.17 17.03
C THR A 527 -28.15 -6.09 18.22
N LYS A 528 -27.10 -6.43 18.96
CA LYS A 528 -27.18 -7.25 20.18
C LYS A 528 -27.36 -6.34 21.39
N TYR A 529 -28.40 -6.59 22.17
CA TYR A 529 -28.68 -5.89 23.41
C TYR A 529 -28.36 -6.78 24.60
N PHE A 530 -27.63 -6.22 25.56
CA PHE A 530 -27.22 -6.93 26.77
C PHE A 530 -28.06 -6.46 27.94
N LEU A 531 -28.81 -7.37 28.54
CA LEU A 531 -29.60 -7.15 29.74
C LEU A 531 -29.02 -8.01 30.86
N GLU A 532 -28.93 -7.43 32.06
CA GLU A 532 -28.20 -8.06 33.16
C GLU A 532 -29.01 -7.98 34.45
N THR A 533 -28.99 -9.08 35.21
CA THR A 533 -29.55 -9.13 36.56
C THR A 533 -28.68 -9.99 37.45
N PHE A 534 -28.73 -9.74 38.76
CA PHE A 534 -28.01 -10.52 39.75
C PHE A 534 -28.97 -11.47 40.46
N VAL A 535 -28.50 -12.70 40.67
CA VAL A 535 -29.17 -13.76 41.41
C VAL A 535 -28.34 -14.12 42.62
N THR A 536 -28.98 -14.16 43.78
CA THR A 536 -28.39 -14.69 45.01
C THR A 536 -28.98 -16.06 45.32
N CYS A 537 -28.12 -17.08 45.42
CA CYS A 537 -28.44 -18.44 45.82
C CYS A 537 -28.56 -18.51 47.35
N GLN A 538 -29.69 -18.98 47.86
CA GLN A 538 -29.93 -19.17 49.31
C GLN A 538 -29.57 -20.58 49.77
N MET A 539 -29.72 -21.58 48.88
CA MET A 539 -29.37 -22.96 49.14
C MET A 539 -28.42 -23.49 48.07
N PRO A 540 -27.45 -24.36 48.41
CA PRO A 540 -26.52 -24.97 47.45
C PRO A 540 -27.18 -26.16 46.74
N VAL A 541 -28.29 -25.90 46.03
CA VAL A 541 -29.01 -26.90 45.24
C VAL A 541 -29.14 -26.40 43.80
N VAL A 542 -28.85 -27.27 42.83
CA VAL A 542 -29.09 -27.01 41.42
C VAL A 542 -30.58 -26.81 41.17
N GLY A 543 -30.96 -25.62 40.75
CA GLY A 543 -32.31 -25.27 40.35
C GLY A 543 -32.36 -24.72 38.92
N LEU A 544 -33.58 -24.64 38.40
CA LEU A 544 -33.85 -24.13 37.07
C LEU A 544 -34.43 -22.72 37.17
N ILE A 545 -33.89 -21.78 36.39
CA ILE A 545 -34.49 -20.47 36.19
C ILE A 545 -35.00 -20.41 34.75
N ARG A 546 -36.29 -20.14 34.56
CA ARG A 546 -36.85 -19.89 33.22
C ARG A 546 -36.87 -18.40 32.95
N VAL A 547 -36.22 -17.98 31.87
CA VAL A 547 -36.22 -16.59 31.39
C VAL A 547 -37.28 -16.47 30.29
N LEU A 548 -38.15 -15.48 30.42
CA LEU A 548 -39.26 -15.22 29.51
C LEU A 548 -39.13 -13.83 28.91
N VAL A 549 -39.29 -13.70 27.59
CA VAL A 549 -39.58 -12.40 26.95
C VAL A 549 -41.07 -12.32 26.69
N VAL A 550 -41.68 -11.24 27.17
CA VAL A 550 -43.13 -11.06 27.18
C VAL A 550 -43.47 -9.69 26.56
N SER A 551 -44.51 -9.68 25.72
CA SER A 551 -45.27 -8.46 25.36
C SER A 551 -46.71 -8.59 25.88
N SER A 552 -47.65 -9.04 25.05
CA SER A 552 -49.00 -9.49 25.41
C SER A 552 -49.08 -11.00 25.66
N ALA A 553 -48.12 -11.76 25.12
CA ALA A 553 -47.92 -13.20 25.31
C ALA A 553 -46.41 -13.51 25.48
N VAL A 554 -46.08 -14.76 25.81
CA VAL A 554 -44.68 -15.21 25.98
C VAL A 554 -44.04 -15.46 24.61
N LEU A 555 -43.18 -14.56 24.15
CA LEU A 555 -42.57 -14.66 22.81
C LEU A 555 -41.41 -15.65 22.77
N LEU A 556 -40.59 -15.67 23.82
CA LEU A 556 -39.45 -16.57 23.96
C LEU A 556 -39.37 -17.06 25.39
N SER A 557 -39.00 -18.33 25.54
CA SER A 557 -38.73 -18.95 26.83
C SER A 557 -37.45 -19.77 26.72
N THR A 558 -36.52 -19.55 27.64
CA THR A 558 -35.31 -20.35 27.75
C THR A 558 -35.09 -20.76 29.19
N THR A 559 -34.83 -22.04 29.42
CA THR A 559 -34.51 -22.58 30.74
C THR A 559 -32.99 -22.56 30.93
N VAL A 560 -32.54 -21.99 32.04
CA VAL A 560 -31.14 -21.91 32.43
C VAL A 560 -30.92 -22.82 33.62
N ASN A 561 -29.98 -23.74 33.48
CA ASN A 561 -29.50 -24.55 34.59
C ASN A 561 -28.52 -23.71 35.39
N MET A 562 -28.85 -23.41 36.65
CA MET A 562 -27.95 -22.65 37.52
C MET A 562 -26.79 -23.55 37.96
N PRO A 563 -25.53 -23.08 37.90
CA PRO A 563 -24.40 -23.84 38.37
C PRO A 563 -24.42 -23.97 39.91
N ASP A 564 -23.75 -25.00 40.43
CA ASP A 564 -23.59 -25.19 41.88
C ASP A 564 -22.92 -23.97 42.51
N SER A 565 -23.51 -23.44 43.59
CA SER A 565 -22.93 -22.31 44.33
C SER A 565 -21.77 -22.81 45.18
N ALA A 566 -20.54 -22.36 44.91
CA ALA A 566 -19.34 -22.72 45.68
C ALA A 566 -19.24 -22.03 47.06
N GLY A 567 -20.36 -21.57 47.62
CA GLY A 567 -20.43 -20.90 48.92
C GLY A 567 -21.87 -20.48 49.28
N ILE A 568 -22.14 -20.29 50.56
CA ILE A 568 -23.40 -19.76 51.11
C ILE A 568 -23.13 -18.31 51.53
N LEU A 569 -24.06 -17.39 51.27
CA LEU A 569 -24.05 -16.07 51.91
C LEU A 569 -24.48 -16.29 53.36
N GLU A 570 -23.56 -16.16 54.33
CA GLU A 570 -23.94 -15.94 55.73
C GLU A 570 -24.71 -14.63 55.90
#